data_AF-A0AAU8PIC4-F1
#
_entry.id   AF-A0AAU8PIC4-F1
#
_cell.length_a   1.000
_cell.length_b   1.000
_cell.length_c   1.000
_cell.angle_alpha   90.00
_cell.angle_beta   90.00
_cell.angle_gamma   90.00
#
_symmetry.space_group_name_H-M   'P 1'
#
loop_
_entity.id
_entity.type
_entity.pdbx_description
1 polymer ?
#
loop_
_entity_poly.entity_id
_entity_poly.type
_entity_poly.pdbx_seq_one_letter_code
_entity_poly.pdbx_strand_id
1 'polypeptide(L)' 'MTKRVRITLVRSTIGQREPVRRTVRSLGLRKLHSMVEKDGSPAVLGMVRAVSHLVRVEELG' A
#
# COMPACT_ATOMS: atom_id res chain seq x y z
N MET A 1 18.80 -2.48 9.52
CA MET A 1 17.49 -2.44 10.20
C MET A 1 16.46 -2.00 9.19
N THR A 2 15.48 -2.86 8.88
CA THR A 2 14.46 -2.52 7.88
C THR A 2 13.41 -1.65 8.56
N LYS A 3 13.36 -0.36 8.21
CA LYS A 3 12.33 0.55 8.72
C LYS A 3 10.96 -0.01 8.34
N ARG A 4 10.04 -0.08 9.31
CA ARG A 4 8.68 -0.52 9.03
C ARG A 4 7.89 0.64 8.44
N VAL A 5 6.95 0.32 7.58
CA VAL A 5 6.01 1.29 7.01
C VAL A 5 4.60 0.82 7.29
N ARG A 6 3.76 1.76 7.73
CA ARG A 6 2.32 1.59 7.81
C ARG A 6 1.70 2.13 6.54
N ILE A 7 0.98 1.28 5.83
CA ILE A 7 0.33 1.62 4.57
C ILE A 7 -1.18 1.60 4.81
N THR A 8 -1.85 2.70 4.50
CA THR A 8 -3.29 2.89 4.69
C THR A 8 -3.97 3.17 3.35
N LEU A 9 -5.03 2.44 3.02
CA LEU A 9 -5.81 2.71 1.81
C LEU A 9 -6.72 3.93 2.04
N VAL A 10 -6.42 5.06 1.39
CA VAL A 10 -7.17 6.32 1.58
C VAL A 10 -8.15 6.61 0.45
N ARG A 11 -7.98 5.99 -0.72
CA ARG A 11 -8.93 6.08 -1.84
C ARG A 11 -9.40 4.71 -2.30
N SER A 12 -10.62 4.64 -2.80
CA SER A 12 -11.21 3.40 -3.29
C SER A 12 -10.47 2.86 -4.52
N THR A 13 -10.44 1.54 -4.65
CA THR A 13 -9.90 0.84 -5.84
C THR A 13 -10.94 0.65 -6.94
N ILE A 14 -12.19 1.07 -6.72
CA ILE A 14 -13.25 1.04 -7.74
C ILE A 14 -12.87 1.98 -8.89
N GLY A 15 -13.05 1.51 -10.13
CA GLY A 15 -12.66 2.25 -11.34
C GLY A 15 -11.16 2.22 -11.65
N GLN A 16 -10.32 1.66 -10.79
CA GLN A 16 -8.89 1.50 -11.05
C GLN A 16 -8.60 0.32 -11.99
N ARG A 17 -7.49 0.43 -12.72
CA ARG A 17 -7.00 -0.64 -13.62
C ARG A 17 -6.74 -1.93 -12.85
N GLU A 18 -6.91 -3.07 -13.50
CA GLU A 18 -6.73 -4.37 -12.86
C GLU A 18 -5.36 -4.56 -12.15
N PRO A 19 -4.22 -4.14 -12.74
CA PRO A 19 -2.92 -4.28 -12.07
C PRO A 19 -2.87 -3.53 -10.73
N VAL A 20 -3.41 -2.31 -10.70
CA VAL A 20 -3.48 -1.48 -9.49
C VAL A 20 -4.31 -2.19 -8.41
N ARG A 21 -5.48 -2.74 -8.79
CA ARG A 21 -6.33 -3.50 -7.87
C ARG A 21 -5.62 -4.74 -7.32
N ARG A 22 -4.86 -5.46 -8.16
CA ARG A 22 -4.05 -6.61 -7.74
C ARG A 22 -2.95 -6.18 -6.77
N THR A 23 -2.20 -5.11 -7.05
CA THR A 23 -1.16 -4.59 -6.17
C THR A 23 -1.71 -4.20 -4.79
N VAL A 24 -2.83 -3.48 -4.73
CA VAL A 24 -3.46 -3.11 -3.45
C VAL A 24 -3.88 -4.36 -2.66
N ARG A 25 -4.45 -5.38 -3.32
CA ARG A 25 -4.80 -6.66 -2.69
C ARG A 25 -3.56 -7.44 -2.22
N SER A 26 -2.49 -7.47 -3.00
CA SER A 26 -1.21 -8.12 -2.65
C SER A 26 -0.54 -7.46 -1.45
N LEU A 27 -0.69 -6.15 -1.29
CA LEU A 27 -0.26 -5.44 -0.07
C LEU A 27 -1.10 -5.83 1.17
N GLY A 28 -2.28 -6.43 0.99
CA GLY A 28 -3.18 -6.84 2.07
C GLY A 28 -4.30 -5.84 2.36
N LEU A 29 -4.43 -4.79 1.55
CA LEU A 29 -5.45 -3.75 1.71
C LEU A 29 -6.76 -4.19 1.03
N ARG A 30 -7.78 -4.51 1.83
CA ARG A 30 -9.07 -5.03 1.34
C ARG A 30 -10.23 -4.05 1.48
N LYS A 31 -10.16 -3.12 2.43
CA LYS A 31 -11.22 -2.14 2.73
C LYS A 31 -10.66 -0.73 2.73
N LEU A 32 -11.50 0.27 2.45
CA LEU A 32 -11.11 1.67 2.61
C LEU A 32 -10.74 1.91 4.08
N HIS A 33 -9.69 2.71 4.32
CA HIS A 33 -9.08 2.95 5.63
C HIS A 33 -8.49 1.72 6.34
N SER A 34 -8.40 0.56 5.67
CA SER A 34 -7.62 -0.56 6.20
C SER A 34 -6.13 -0.22 6.16
N MET A 35 -5.41 -0.75 7.14
CA MET A 35 -4.02 -0.44 7.43
C MET A 35 -3.24 -1.74 7.48
N VAL A 36 -2.04 -1.76 6.92
CA VAL A 36 -1.11 -2.89 7.04
C VAL A 36 0.25 -2.36 7.44
N GLU A 37 0.97 -3.12 8.26
CA GLU A 37 2.38 -2.86 8.54
C GLU A 37 3.23 -3.83 7.74
N LYS A 38 4.25 -3.31 7.07
CA LYS A 38 5.20 -4.07 6.28
C LYS A 38 6.60 -3.55 6.49
N ASP A 39 7.59 -4.41 6.28
CA ASP A 39 8.97 -3.99 6.22
C ASP A 39 9.21 -3.16 4.95
N GLY A 40 9.93 -2.04 5.08
CA GLY A 40 10.32 -1.14 3.99
C GLY A 40 11.37 -1.73 3.05
N SER A 41 11.14 -2.94 2.57
CA SER A 41 11.96 -3.57 1.54
C SER A 41 11.77 -2.85 0.19
N PRO A 42 12.78 -2.86 -0.71
CA PRO A 42 12.65 -2.25 -2.04
C PRO A 42 11.44 -2.78 -2.83
N ALA A 43 11.07 -4.05 -2.64
CA ALA A 43 9.89 -4.65 -3.26
C ALA A 43 8.58 -4.02 -2.76
N VAL A 44 8.43 -3.84 -1.44
CA VAL A 44 7.25 -3.18 -0.85
C VAL A 44 7.16 -1.73 -1.28
N LEU A 45 8.29 -1.01 -1.24
CA LEU A 45 8.35 0.38 -1.69
C LEU A 45 8.02 0.53 -3.18
N GLY A 46 8.44 -0.42 -4.02
CA GLY A 46 8.07 -0.46 -5.45
C GLY A 46 6.56 -0.65 -5.66
N MET A 47 5.95 -1.60 -4.95
CA MET A 47 4.50 -1.81 -4.98
C MET A 47 3.74 -0.57 -4.52
N VAL A 48 4.17 0.04 -3.40
CA VAL A 48 3.58 1.26 -2.84
C VAL A 48 3.68 2.43 -3.81
N ARG A 49 4.81 2.62 -4.48
CA ARG A 49 4.99 3.68 -5.49
C ARG A 49 3.98 3.54 -6.64
N ALA A 50 3.73 2.31 -7.10
CA ALA A 50 2.77 2.05 -8.18
C ALA A 50 1.33 2.42 -7.80
N VAL A 51 0.98 2.34 -6.51
CA VAL A 51 -0.36 2.66 -5.98
C VAL A 51 -0.39 3.93 -5.13
N SER A 52 0.64 4.78 -5.22
CA SER A 52 0.87 5.93 -4.32
C SER A 52 -0.29 6.94 -4.27
N HIS A 53 -1.07 7.05 -5.34
CA HIS A 53 -2.26 7.91 -5.40
C HIS A 53 -3.47 7.37 -4.61
N LEU A 54 -3.45 6.09 -4.21
CA LEU A 54 -4.52 5.44 -3.44
C LEU A 54 -4.18 5.23 -1.97
N VAL A 55 -2.90 5.25 -1.62
CA VAL A 55 -2.42 4.88 -0.29
C VAL A 55 -1.72 6.03 0.40
N ARG A 56 -1.83 6.08 1.72
CA ARG A 56 -0.98 6.91 2.60
C ARG A 56 0.05 6.01 3.25
N VAL A 57 1.29 6.47 3.32
CA VAL A 57 2.40 5.73 3.90
C VAL A 57 2.94 6.53 5.08
N GLU A 58 3.11 5.87 6.21
CA GLU A 58 3.72 6.42 7.43
C GLU A 58 4.94 5.56 7.78
N GLU A 59 6.10 6.18 7.93
CA GLU A 59 7.29 5.47 8.42
C GLU A 59 7.18 5.26 9.93
N LEU A 60 7.32 4.01 10.36
CA LEU A 60 7.42 3.64 11.76
C LEU A 60 8.92 3.61 12.09
N GLY A 61 9.34 4.63 12.84
CA GLY A 61 10.73 4.85 13.27
C GLY A 61 11.26 3.79 14.22
#